data_AF-S8DXH7-F1
#
_entry.id   AF-S8DXH7-F1
#
_cell.length_a   1.000
_cell.length_b   1.000
_cell.length_c   1.000
_cell.angle_alpha   90.00
_cell.angle_beta   90.00
_cell.angle_gamma   90.00
#
_symmetry.space_group_name_H-M   'P 1'
#
loop_
_entity.id
_entity.type
_entity.pdbx_description
1 polymer ?
#
loop_
_entity_poly.entity_id
_entity_poly.type
_entity_poly.pdbx_seq_one_letter_code
_entity_poly.pdbx_strand_id
1 'polypeptide(L)' 'IFLQVRNHEVAISELNSLPSDRPTNVYRKNSNLFFRTAIDKAIAAEQKELESAKAKLQ' A
#
# COMPACT_ATOMS: atom_id res chain seq x y z
N ILE A 1 4.95 15.11 -4.39
CA ILE A 1 3.83 14.40 -5.04
C ILE A 1 4.34 13.24 -5.92
N PHE A 2 5.26 13.46 -6.88
CA PHE A 2 5.87 12.36 -7.66
C PHE A 2 6.50 11.24 -6.82
N LEU A 3 7.27 11.58 -5.77
CA LEU A 3 7.84 10.59 -4.86
C LEU A 3 6.75 9.78 -4.14
N GLN A 4 5.62 10.40 -3.81
CA GLN A 4 4.51 9.73 -3.15
C GLN A 4 3.83 8.73 -4.09
N VAL A 5 3.60 9.12 -5.35
CA VAL A 5 3.09 8.21 -6.40
C VAL A 5 4.00 6.98 -6.53
N ARG A 6 5.31 7.20 -6.67
CA ARG A 6 6.28 6.11 -6.79
C ARG A 6 6.30 5.21 -5.56
N ASN A 7 6.22 5.78 -4.35
CA ASN A 7 6.21 5.00 -3.12
C ASN A 7 4.99 4.08 -3.03
N HIS A 8 3.80 4.56 -3.42
CA HIS A 8 2.59 3.72 -3.44
C HIS A 8 2.68 2.62 -4.51
N GLU A 9 3.24 2.92 -5.69
CA GLU A 9 3.47 1.90 -6.74
C GLU A 9 4.43 0.80 -6.28
N VAL A 10 5.54 1.17 -5.62
CA VAL A 10 6.48 0.21 -5.04
C VAL A 10 5.81 -0.63 -3.96
N ALA A 11 5.08 0.00 -3.04
CA ALA A 11 4.39 -0.72 -1.96
C ALA A 11 3.37 -1.75 -2.50
N ILE A 12 2.61 -1.41 -3.55
CA ILE A 12 1.69 -2.35 -4.21
C ILE A 12 2.47 -3.52 -4.82
N SER A 13 3.59 -3.27 -5.49
CA SER A 13 4.42 -4.32 -6.06
C SER A 13 4.99 -5.25 -4.98
N GLU A 14 5.47 -4.70 -3.88
CA GLU A 14 6.00 -5.46 -2.74
C GLU A 14 4.92 -6.33 -2.11
N LEU A 15 3.73 -5.77 -1.85
CA LEU A 15 2.58 -6.52 -1.31
C LEU A 15 2.15 -7.68 -2.22
N ASN A 16 2.13 -7.47 -3.54
CA ASN A 16 1.79 -8.53 -4.50
C ASN A 16 2.86 -9.60 -4.64
N SER A 17 4.12 -9.29 -4.30
CA SER A 17 5.23 -10.26 -4.33
C SER A 17 5.28 -11.16 -3.10
N LEU A 18 4.45 -10.89 -2.07
CA LEU A 18 4.40 -11.71 -0.87
C LEU A 18 3.85 -13.10 -1.20
N PRO A 19 4.46 -14.17 -0.66
CA PRO A 19 4.01 -15.53 -0.93
C PRO A 19 2.61 -15.77 -0.36
N SER A 20 1.75 -16.41 -1.16
CA SER A 20 0.38 -16.77 -0.80
C SER A 20 0.28 -17.74 0.37
N ASP A 21 1.35 -18.50 0.64
CA ASP A 21 1.34 -19.56 1.65
C ASP A 21 1.43 -19.03 3.09
N ARG A 22 2.17 -17.94 3.34
CA ARG A 22 2.31 -17.26 4.65
C ARG A 22 2.93 -15.87 4.39
N PRO A 23 2.27 -14.71 4.62
CA PRO A 23 1.21 -14.41 5.59
C PRO A 23 -0.06 -13.79 4.98
N THR A 24 -1.25 -14.16 5.49
CA THR A 24 -2.53 -13.50 5.13
C THR A 24 -2.63 -12.05 5.60
N ASN A 25 -1.76 -11.65 6.54
CA ASN A 25 -1.85 -10.38 7.23
C ASN A 25 -0.49 -9.65 7.24
N VAL A 26 -0.54 -8.34 7.03
CA VAL A 26 0.58 -7.40 7.09
C VAL A 26 0.31 -6.32 8.14
N TYR A 27 1.35 -5.60 8.55
CA TYR A 27 1.19 -4.42 9.39
C TYR A 27 1.29 -3.17 8.54
N ARG A 28 0.25 -2.34 8.60
CA ARG A 28 0.26 -1.02 7.96
C ARG A 28 0.55 0.05 9.00
N LYS A 29 1.53 0.90 8.71
CA LYS A 29 1.86 2.05 9.55
C LYS A 29 0.85 3.18 9.30
N ASN A 30 0.29 3.73 10.36
CA ASN A 30 -0.46 4.97 10.33
C ASN A 30 0.08 5.87 11.46
N SER A 31 0.75 6.96 11.07
CA SER A 31 1.54 7.77 12.00
C SER A 31 2.55 6.90 12.77
N ASN A 32 2.54 6.91 14.09
CA ASN A 32 3.45 6.13 14.94
C ASN A 32 2.92 4.73 15.29
N LEU A 33 1.75 4.34 14.78
CA LEU A 33 1.10 3.08 15.13
C LEU A 33 1.09 2.11 13.95
N PHE A 34 1.20 0.82 14.26
CA PHE A 34 1.10 -0.25 13.28
C PHE A 34 -0.19 -1.03 13.51
N PHE A 35 -0.98 -1.19 12.46
CA PHE A 35 -2.25 -1.90 12.50
C PHE A 35 -2.16 -3.15 11.64
N ARG A 36 -2.54 -4.30 12.22
CA ARG A 36 -2.64 -5.55 11.48
C ARG A 36 -3.81 -5.48 10.50
N THR A 37 -3.57 -5.81 9.24
CA THR A 37 -4.56 -5.83 8.17
C THR A 37 -4.33 -7.03 7.25
N ALA A 38 -5.30 -7.39 6.41
CA ALA A 38 -5.11 -8.37 5.33
C ALA A 38 -4.34 -7.74 4.17
N ILE A 39 -3.61 -8.56 3.39
CA ILE A 39 -2.87 -8.10 2.20
C ILE A 39 -3.80 -7.38 1.22
N ASP A 40 -4.94 -7.98 0.87
CA ASP A 40 -5.89 -7.38 -0.07
C ASP A 40 -6.39 -6.00 0.37
N LYS A 41 -6.62 -5.84 1.68
CA LYS A 41 -7.00 -4.55 2.27
C LYS A 41 -5.86 -3.54 2.24
N ALA A 42 -4.61 -3.99 2.40
CA ALA A 42 -3.44 -3.13 2.27
C ALA A 42 -3.27 -2.66 0.81
N ILE A 43 -3.37 -3.57 -0.16
CA ILE A 43 -3.30 -3.26 -1.59
C ILE A 43 -4.38 -2.25 -1.98
N ALA A 44 -5.64 -2.50 -1.59
CA ALA A 44 -6.75 -1.59 -1.90
C ALA A 44 -6.53 -0.18 -1.30
N ALA A 45 -5.94 -0.09 -0.11
CA ALA A 45 -5.63 1.18 0.51
C ALA A 45 -4.50 1.92 -0.20
N GLU A 46 -3.42 1.23 -0.58
CA GLU A 46 -2.32 1.84 -1.35
C GLU A 46 -2.78 2.28 -2.74
N GLN A 47 -3.66 1.50 -3.40
CA GLN A 47 -4.26 1.89 -4.69
C GLN A 47 -5.09 3.17 -4.55
N LYS A 48 -5.90 3.29 -3.49
CA LYS A 48 -6.71 4.49 -3.24
C LYS A 48 -5.83 5.74 -3.05
N GLU A 49 -4.75 5.63 -2.29
CA GLU A 49 -3.81 6.74 -2.09
C GLU A 49 -3.05 7.08 -3.37
N LEU A 50 -2.67 6.08 -4.17
CA LEU A 50 -2.05 6.26 -5.48
C LEU A 50 -2.96 7.05 -6.43
N GLU A 51 -4.23 6.67 -6.55
CA GLU A 51 -5.19 7.40 -7.40
C GLU A 51 -5.39 8.84 -6.91
N SER A 52 -5.47 9.06 -5.59
CA SER A 52 -5.55 10.42 -5.04
C SER A 52 -4.31 11.24 -5.34
N ALA A 53 -3.11 10.64 -5.26
CA ALA A 53 -1.86 11.31 -5.56
C ALA A 53 -1.70 11.62 -7.06
N LYS A 54 -2.12 10.71 -7.94
CA LYS A 54 -2.15 10.91 -9.40
C LYS A 54 -3.14 12.01 -9.80
N ALA A 55 -4.33 12.05 -9.19
CA ALA A 55 -5.32 13.10 -9.44
C ALA A 55 -4.83 14.50 -9.06
N LYS A 56 -3.91 14.63 -8.09
CA LYS A 56 -3.28 15.91 -7.70
C LYS A 56 -2.15 16.35 -8.63
N LEU A 57 -1.71 15.49 -9.54
CA LEU A 57 -0.72 15.81 -10.58
C LEU A 57 -1.36 16.27 -11.90
N GLN A 58 -2.67 16.02 -12.08
CA GLN A 58 -3.48 16.53 -13.18
C GLN A 58 -3.94 17.95 -12.88
#